data_AF-A0A7C3WGV0-F1
#
_entry.id   AF-A0A7C3WGV0-F1
#
_cell.length_a   1.000
_cell.length_b   1.000
_cell.length_c   1.000
_cell.angle_alpha   90.00
_cell.angle_beta   90.00
_cell.angle_gamma   90.00
#
_symmetry.space_group_name_H-M   'P 1'
#
loop_
_entity.id
_entity.type
_entity.pdbx_description
1 polymer ?
#
loop_
_entity_poly.entity_id
_entity_poly.type
_entity_poly.pdbx_seq_one_letter_code
_entity_poly.pdbx_strand_id
1 'polypeptide(L)'
;MSLTRQLRDEHDQIRRRLREWDDLLVELESGIGTFAALRLKEEAQWTRSEIMPHLEAEEAVVFPMLSKRTPEASETLRRLSDDHAQLRELIAQLSELAWKRQLGTATNLQAQELLKTFRWRLLDHIAREDGALPPLLLQTLSADEDAELLRRWQEQIASAASQPVPSPTLTDLNGRIHAWLDECLLRHLEALTALDLEGAKNWWRKFADALIAHAQVEDSVALPVYERLGNFPEGGQPSLFDAEHKGIERMLRSLTQRLESLSPSDPSLRRRIVVSLDRYMLFRHLIEHHTLREQNIFYPLLDEKVDDDEKEHIKAALQSALPPDFAR
;
A
#
# COMPACT_ATOMS: atom_id res chain seq x y z
N MET A 1 -30.02 6.14 -11.80
CA MET A 1 -28.96 6.89 -11.08
C MET A 1 -28.43 7.91 -12.08
N SER A 2 -28.08 9.13 -11.68
CA SER A 2 -27.58 10.17 -12.61
C SER A 2 -26.07 10.35 -12.48
N LEU A 3 -25.41 10.88 -13.51
CA LEU A 3 -23.98 11.19 -13.46
C LEU A 3 -23.68 12.19 -12.33
N THR A 4 -24.53 13.20 -12.16
CA THR A 4 -24.37 14.16 -11.07
C THR A 4 -24.42 13.52 -9.68
N ARG A 5 -25.23 12.48 -9.49
CA ARG A 5 -25.27 11.73 -8.23
C ARG A 5 -24.00 10.89 -8.08
N GLN A 6 -23.56 10.22 -9.14
CA GLN A 6 -22.33 9.43 -9.16
C GLN A 6 -21.11 10.27 -8.72
N LEU A 7 -20.89 11.44 -9.33
CA LEU A 7 -19.78 12.34 -8.97
C LEU A 7 -19.81 12.72 -7.48
N ARG A 8 -20.97 13.12 -6.96
CA ARG A 8 -21.12 13.47 -5.55
C ARG A 8 -20.85 12.30 -4.62
N ASP A 9 -21.34 11.12 -4.96
CA ASP A 9 -21.14 9.91 -4.15
C ASP A 9 -19.64 9.51 -4.11
N GLU A 10 -18.92 9.69 -5.22
CA GLU A 10 -17.47 9.49 -5.31
C GLU A 10 -16.71 10.56 -4.50
N HIS A 11 -17.05 11.84 -4.64
CA HIS A 11 -16.46 12.93 -3.83
C HIS A 11 -16.65 12.70 -2.33
N ASP A 12 -17.81 12.22 -1.90
CA ASP A 12 -18.08 11.92 -0.50
C ASP A 12 -17.28 10.72 0.00
N GLN A 13 -17.02 9.71 -0.85
CA GLN A 13 -16.11 8.61 -0.55
C GLN A 13 -14.67 9.10 -0.39
N ILE A 14 -14.19 9.92 -1.32
CA ILE A 14 -12.85 10.52 -1.28
C ILE A 14 -12.68 11.34 0.01
N ARG A 15 -13.65 12.20 0.34
CA ARG A 15 -13.64 12.98 1.59
C ARG A 15 -13.63 12.12 2.83
N ARG A 16 -14.35 10.98 2.84
CA ARG A 16 -14.33 10.02 3.97
C ARG A 16 -12.93 9.45 4.13
N ARG A 17 -12.32 8.96 3.06
CA ARG A 17 -10.98 8.37 3.10
C ARG A 17 -9.91 9.37 3.54
N LEU A 18 -9.96 10.60 3.03
CA LEU A 18 -9.03 11.67 3.43
C LEU A 18 -9.17 12.11 4.91
N ARG A 19 -10.24 11.76 5.61
CA ARG A 19 -10.33 11.97 7.07
C ARG A 19 -9.55 10.92 7.86
N GLU A 20 -9.45 9.70 7.34
CA GLU A 20 -8.66 8.62 7.96
C GLU A 20 -7.15 8.92 7.94
N TRP A 21 -6.73 9.89 7.13
CA TRP A 21 -5.36 10.39 7.10
C TRP A 21 -4.98 11.22 8.33
N ASP A 22 -5.93 11.67 9.14
CA ASP A 22 -5.61 12.41 10.37
C ASP A 22 -4.75 11.54 11.31
N ASP A 23 -5.10 10.26 11.47
CA ASP A 23 -4.32 9.32 12.28
C ASP A 23 -2.94 9.05 11.67
N LEU A 24 -2.87 8.87 10.35
CA LEU A 24 -1.60 8.69 9.64
C LEU A 24 -0.68 9.90 9.84
N LEU A 25 -1.21 11.12 9.74
CA LEU A 25 -0.43 12.34 9.96
C LEU A 25 0.12 12.43 11.39
N VAL A 26 -0.63 11.96 12.39
CA VAL A 26 -0.19 11.87 13.80
C VAL A 26 0.89 10.80 14.00
N GLU A 27 0.74 9.63 13.38
CA GLU A 27 1.76 8.57 13.41
C GLU A 27 3.08 9.05 12.81
N LEU A 28 3.02 9.74 11.66
CA LEU A 28 4.21 10.32 11.01
C LEU A 28 4.84 11.39 11.91
N GLU A 29 4.04 12.28 12.50
CA GLU A 29 4.54 13.37 13.37
C GLU A 29 5.22 12.85 14.63
N SER A 30 4.60 11.90 15.32
CA SER A 30 5.13 11.35 16.57
C SER A 30 6.37 10.48 16.35
N GLY A 31 6.57 9.95 15.13
CA GLY A 31 7.55 8.92 14.86
C GLY A 31 7.28 7.61 15.60
N ILE A 32 6.12 7.52 16.27
CA ILE A 32 5.63 6.36 16.98
C ILE A 32 4.46 5.84 16.16
N GLY A 33 4.65 4.69 15.53
CA GLY A 33 3.69 4.18 14.58
C GLY A 33 4.39 3.16 13.73
N THR A 34 4.32 1.92 14.17
CA THR A 34 5.07 0.83 13.58
C THR A 34 4.65 0.63 12.11
N PHE A 35 3.42 1.02 11.69
CA PHE A 35 2.93 0.85 10.31
C PHE A 35 2.96 2.13 9.44
N ALA A 36 3.51 3.26 9.89
CA ALA A 36 3.30 4.54 9.19
C ALA A 36 3.82 4.53 7.72
N ALA A 37 4.94 3.84 7.46
CA ALA A 37 5.48 3.68 6.11
C ALA A 37 4.64 2.74 5.23
N LEU A 38 4.07 1.67 5.80
CA LEU A 38 3.19 0.75 5.09
C LEU A 38 1.87 1.43 4.75
N ARG A 39 1.23 2.09 5.73
CA ARG A 39 0.02 2.88 5.52
C ARG A 39 0.24 3.97 4.47
N LEU A 40 1.39 4.64 4.48
CA LEU A 40 1.72 5.63 3.44
C LEU A 40 1.76 5.01 2.04
N LYS A 41 2.30 3.79 1.88
CA LYS A 41 2.26 3.06 0.61
C LYS A 41 0.84 2.71 0.18
N GLU A 42 0.02 2.22 1.10
CA GLU A 42 -1.40 1.91 0.83
C GLU A 42 -2.16 3.16 0.39
N GLU A 43 -1.98 4.29 1.08
CA GLU A 43 -2.62 5.54 0.71
C GLU A 43 -2.11 6.09 -0.64
N ALA A 44 -0.80 5.96 -0.92
CA ALA A 44 -0.26 6.32 -2.24
C ALA A 44 -0.86 5.45 -3.36
N GLN A 45 -0.97 4.14 -3.14
CA GLN A 45 -1.63 3.23 -4.08
C GLN A 45 -3.11 3.56 -4.26
N TRP A 46 -3.82 3.89 -3.18
CA TRP A 46 -5.22 4.32 -3.22
C TRP A 46 -5.37 5.59 -4.07
N THR A 47 -4.52 6.61 -3.89
CA THR A 47 -4.60 7.81 -4.74
C THR A 47 -4.42 7.50 -6.23
N ARG A 48 -3.56 6.53 -6.56
CA ARG A 48 -3.36 6.09 -7.94
C ARG A 48 -4.54 5.28 -8.50
N SER A 49 -5.18 4.46 -7.68
CA SER A 49 -6.24 3.52 -8.12
C SER A 49 -7.64 4.14 -8.09
N GLU A 50 -7.88 5.12 -7.23
CA GLU A 50 -9.22 5.71 -7.06
C GLU A 50 -9.28 7.16 -7.55
N ILE A 51 -8.26 7.99 -7.27
CA ILE A 51 -8.29 9.41 -7.66
C ILE A 51 -7.86 9.59 -9.12
N MET A 52 -6.79 8.93 -9.57
CA MET A 52 -6.34 9.07 -10.97
C MET A 52 -7.44 8.73 -11.99
N PRO A 53 -8.15 7.59 -11.88
CA PRO A 53 -9.20 7.26 -12.85
C PRO A 53 -10.38 8.22 -12.83
N HIS A 54 -10.72 8.78 -11.67
CA HIS A 54 -11.77 9.79 -11.53
C HIS A 54 -11.43 11.06 -12.33
N LEU A 55 -10.23 11.62 -12.13
CA LEU A 55 -9.77 12.82 -12.86
C LEU A 55 -9.71 12.58 -14.38
N GLU A 56 -9.26 11.37 -14.79
CA GLU A 56 -9.23 10.98 -16.20
C GLU A 56 -10.64 10.81 -16.78
N ALA A 57 -11.59 10.29 -16.00
CA ALA A 57 -12.97 10.13 -16.43
C ALA A 57 -13.68 11.47 -16.64
N GLU A 58 -13.45 12.45 -15.78
CA GLU A 58 -13.94 13.81 -15.99
C GLU A 58 -13.45 14.42 -17.31
N GLU A 59 -12.14 14.35 -17.55
CA GLU A 59 -11.53 14.92 -18.76
C GLU A 59 -11.94 14.18 -20.03
N ALA A 60 -12.16 12.86 -19.95
CA ALA A 60 -12.54 12.04 -21.10
C ALA A 60 -14.04 12.10 -21.42
N VAL A 61 -14.89 12.22 -20.39
CA VAL A 61 -16.35 12.06 -20.52
C VAL A 61 -17.09 13.37 -20.32
N VAL A 62 -16.78 14.10 -19.25
CA VAL A 62 -17.56 15.28 -18.80
C VAL A 62 -17.13 16.54 -19.54
N PHE A 63 -15.83 16.85 -19.53
CA PHE A 63 -15.30 18.11 -20.05
C PHE A 63 -15.56 18.29 -21.56
N PRO A 64 -15.40 17.27 -22.42
CA PRO A 64 -15.64 17.41 -23.85
C PRO A 64 -17.11 17.69 -24.16
N MET A 65 -18.03 17.15 -23.34
CA MET A 65 -19.45 17.40 -23.49
C MET A 65 -19.81 18.83 -23.08
N LEU A 66 -19.37 19.26 -21.89
CA LEU A 66 -19.63 20.62 -21.39
C LEU A 66 -18.98 21.68 -22.29
N SER A 67 -17.76 21.46 -22.78
CA SER A 67 -17.08 22.40 -23.69
C SER A 67 -17.86 22.61 -24.99
N LYS A 68 -18.55 21.57 -25.51
CA LYS A 68 -19.36 21.67 -26.73
C LYS A 68 -20.67 22.42 -26.51
N ARG A 69 -21.27 22.32 -25.33
CA ARG A 69 -22.62 22.86 -25.06
C ARG A 69 -22.62 24.19 -24.32
N THR A 70 -21.59 24.43 -23.52
CA THR A 70 -21.48 25.61 -22.67
C THR A 70 -20.10 26.25 -22.87
N PRO A 71 -19.86 26.93 -24.01
CA PRO A 71 -18.57 27.58 -24.29
C PRO A 71 -18.16 28.60 -23.21
N GLU A 72 -19.14 29.20 -22.54
CA GLU A 72 -18.92 30.13 -21.42
C GLU A 72 -18.23 29.47 -20.21
N ALA A 73 -18.34 28.14 -20.07
CA ALA A 73 -17.68 27.40 -19.00
C ALA A 73 -16.20 27.08 -19.30
N SER A 74 -15.68 27.44 -20.48
CA SER A 74 -14.33 27.05 -20.93
C SER A 74 -13.21 27.45 -19.96
N GLU A 75 -13.30 28.63 -19.32
CA GLU A 75 -12.31 29.05 -18.33
C GLU A 75 -12.35 28.21 -17.06
N THR A 76 -13.55 27.82 -16.63
CA THR A 76 -13.74 26.94 -15.47
C THR A 76 -13.19 25.55 -15.75
N LEU A 77 -13.52 24.96 -16.91
CA LEU A 77 -13.02 23.64 -17.32
C LEU A 77 -11.50 23.63 -17.47
N ARG A 78 -10.91 24.70 -18.02
CA ARG A 78 -9.46 24.85 -18.10
C ARG A 78 -8.83 24.87 -16.71
N ARG A 79 -9.40 25.64 -15.77
CA ARG A 79 -8.90 25.69 -14.39
C ARG A 79 -8.98 24.33 -13.69
N LEU A 80 -10.05 23.57 -13.88
CA LEU A 80 -10.16 22.20 -13.35
C LEU A 80 -9.09 21.29 -13.96
N SER A 81 -8.86 21.37 -15.27
CA SER A 81 -7.78 20.62 -15.94
C SER A 81 -6.38 21.01 -15.42
N ASP A 82 -6.15 22.29 -15.14
CA ASP A 82 -4.90 22.78 -14.54
C ASP A 82 -4.73 22.25 -13.10
N ASP A 83 -5.82 22.14 -12.33
CA ASP A 83 -5.84 21.51 -11.01
C ASP A 83 -5.54 19.99 -11.13
N HIS A 84 -6.11 19.29 -12.13
CA HIS A 84 -5.84 17.86 -12.37
C HIS A 84 -4.36 17.61 -12.69
N ALA A 85 -3.74 18.43 -13.55
CA ALA A 85 -2.33 18.31 -13.87
C ALA A 85 -1.44 18.37 -12.61
N GLN A 86 -1.74 19.30 -11.68
CA GLN A 86 -1.05 19.40 -10.40
C GLN A 86 -1.32 18.19 -9.50
N LEU A 87 -2.55 17.70 -9.45
CA LEU A 87 -2.91 16.51 -8.66
C LEU A 87 -2.18 15.26 -9.18
N ARG A 88 -2.05 15.09 -10.50
CA ARG A 88 -1.29 13.97 -11.10
C ARG A 88 0.18 14.00 -10.69
N GLU A 89 0.78 15.19 -10.69
CA GLU A 89 2.16 15.35 -10.22
C GLU A 89 2.30 14.96 -8.75
N LEU A 90 1.36 15.40 -7.90
CA LEU A 90 1.36 15.04 -6.48
C LEU A 90 1.11 13.55 -6.25
N ILE A 91 0.28 12.87 -7.05
CA ILE A 91 0.09 11.41 -6.99
C ILE A 91 1.41 10.68 -7.31
N ALA A 92 2.14 11.14 -8.33
CA ALA A 92 3.45 10.60 -8.67
C ALA A 92 4.47 10.84 -7.55
N GLN A 93 4.52 12.05 -7.00
CA GLN A 93 5.38 12.39 -5.86
C GLN A 93 5.03 11.57 -4.62
N LEU A 94 3.74 11.32 -4.33
CA LEU A 94 3.32 10.49 -3.19
C LEU A 94 3.76 9.05 -3.36
N SER A 95 3.64 8.50 -4.57
CA SER A 95 4.12 7.16 -4.90
C SER A 95 5.63 7.05 -4.70
N GLU A 96 6.39 8.01 -5.23
CA GLU A 96 7.84 8.07 -5.07
C GLU A 96 8.26 8.28 -3.61
N LEU A 97 7.54 9.12 -2.87
CA LEU A 97 7.86 9.41 -1.48
C LEU A 97 7.52 8.24 -0.58
N ALA A 98 6.40 7.56 -0.80
CA ALA A 98 6.06 6.32 -0.10
C ALA A 98 7.19 5.30 -0.27
N TRP A 99 7.70 5.14 -1.49
CA TRP A 99 8.87 4.32 -1.79
C TRP A 99 10.15 4.80 -1.07
N LYS A 100 10.47 6.10 -1.12
CA LYS A 100 11.65 6.65 -0.43
C LYS A 100 11.55 6.52 1.10
N ARG A 101 10.35 6.62 1.65
CA ARG A 101 10.09 6.44 3.09
C ARG A 101 10.28 5.00 3.50
N GLN A 102 9.83 4.09 2.64
CA GLN A 102 10.14 2.68 2.74
C GLN A 102 11.66 2.45 2.68
N LEU A 103 12.39 3.11 1.80
CA LEU A 103 13.87 3.04 1.77
C LEU A 103 14.59 3.64 3.00
N GLY A 104 13.88 4.32 3.91
CA GLY A 104 14.50 5.13 4.96
C GLY A 104 15.27 6.35 4.45
N THR A 105 15.14 6.67 3.16
CA THR A 105 15.82 7.81 2.50
C THR A 105 14.99 9.09 2.52
N ALA A 106 13.72 8.98 2.87
CA ALA A 106 12.85 10.11 3.16
C ALA A 106 12.43 10.13 4.64
N THR A 107 12.21 11.34 5.14
CA THR A 107 11.88 11.62 6.53
C THR A 107 10.37 11.64 6.77
N ASN A 108 9.97 11.46 8.02
CA ASN A 108 8.58 11.64 8.43
C ASN A 108 8.01 13.01 8.07
N LEU A 109 8.83 14.06 8.22
CA LEU A 109 8.44 15.42 7.88
C LEU A 109 8.09 15.55 6.39
N GLN A 110 8.93 15.03 5.50
CA GLN A 110 8.68 15.08 4.05
C GLN A 110 7.35 14.39 3.69
N ALA A 111 7.06 13.22 4.28
CA ALA A 111 5.78 12.53 4.06
C ALA A 111 4.59 13.33 4.58
N GLN A 112 4.73 13.91 5.77
CA GLN A 112 3.67 14.70 6.37
C GLN A 112 3.34 15.95 5.53
N GLU A 113 4.37 16.66 5.04
CA GLU A 113 4.22 17.85 4.20
C GLU A 113 3.54 17.52 2.87
N LEU A 114 3.94 16.43 2.22
CA LEU A 114 3.35 16.04 0.94
C LEU A 114 1.90 15.58 1.10
N LEU A 115 1.59 14.76 2.11
CA LEU A 115 0.21 14.34 2.40
C LEU A 115 -0.71 15.53 2.70
N LYS A 116 -0.24 16.50 3.51
CA LYS A 116 -0.99 17.72 3.81
C LYS A 116 -1.25 18.54 2.54
N THR A 117 -0.21 18.71 1.71
CA THR A 117 -0.32 19.43 0.43
C THR A 117 -1.32 18.77 -0.50
N PHE A 118 -1.20 17.45 -0.72
CA PHE A 118 -2.11 16.69 -1.58
C PHE A 118 -3.55 16.76 -1.07
N ARG A 119 -3.77 16.46 0.23
CA ARG A 119 -5.10 16.50 0.85
C ARG A 119 -5.76 17.86 0.69
N TRP A 120 -5.03 18.93 0.97
CA TRP A 120 -5.56 20.29 0.84
C TRP A 120 -5.91 20.62 -0.62
N ARG A 121 -5.02 20.32 -1.56
CA ARG A 121 -5.25 20.56 -3.00
C ARG A 121 -6.46 19.79 -3.52
N LEU A 122 -6.58 18.52 -3.17
CA LEU A 122 -7.68 17.67 -3.61
C LEU A 122 -9.02 18.14 -3.02
N LEU A 123 -9.07 18.49 -1.73
CA LEU A 123 -10.30 19.01 -1.11
C LEU A 123 -10.72 20.36 -1.71
N ASP A 124 -9.77 21.26 -1.97
CA ASP A 124 -10.03 22.56 -2.61
C ASP A 124 -10.49 22.41 -4.08
N HIS A 125 -9.91 21.45 -4.80
CA HIS A 125 -10.32 21.07 -6.14
C HIS A 125 -11.77 20.52 -6.16
N ILE A 126 -12.07 19.51 -5.34
CA ILE A 126 -13.42 18.93 -5.25
C ILE A 126 -14.45 20.00 -4.86
N ALA A 127 -14.11 20.94 -3.96
CA ALA A 127 -15.01 22.02 -3.60
C ALA A 127 -15.33 22.95 -4.79
N ARG A 128 -14.35 23.23 -5.65
CA ARG A 128 -14.56 23.99 -6.90
C ARG A 128 -15.40 23.19 -7.88
N GLU A 129 -15.09 21.92 -8.05
CA GLU A 129 -15.79 21.04 -8.98
C GLU A 129 -17.26 20.86 -8.60
N ASP A 130 -17.57 20.58 -7.33
CA ASP A 130 -18.94 20.47 -6.82
C ASP A 130 -19.76 21.75 -7.01
N GLY A 131 -19.08 22.90 -6.96
CA GLY A 131 -19.68 24.22 -7.22
C GLY A 131 -19.90 24.50 -8.71
N ALA A 132 -19.25 23.77 -9.61
CA ALA A 132 -19.22 24.04 -11.04
C ALA A 132 -19.89 22.95 -11.89
N LEU A 133 -19.43 21.70 -11.82
CA LEU A 133 -19.87 20.64 -12.73
C LEU A 133 -21.31 20.17 -12.43
N PRO A 134 -21.71 19.83 -11.19
CA PRO A 134 -23.08 19.40 -10.91
C PRO A 134 -24.15 20.40 -11.39
N PRO A 135 -24.04 21.72 -11.14
CA PRO A 135 -24.99 22.69 -11.68
C PRO A 135 -25.02 22.72 -13.21
N LEU A 136 -23.84 22.71 -13.86
CA LEU A 136 -23.75 22.75 -15.32
C LEU A 136 -24.38 21.51 -15.96
N LEU A 137 -24.11 20.32 -15.41
CA LEU A 137 -24.69 19.06 -15.89
C LEU A 137 -26.22 19.08 -15.79
N LEU A 138 -26.76 19.48 -14.64
CA LEU A 138 -28.21 19.56 -14.42
C LEU A 138 -28.92 20.56 -15.34
N GLN A 139 -28.24 21.64 -15.73
CA GLN A 139 -28.81 22.67 -16.61
C GLN A 139 -28.67 22.31 -18.11
N THR A 140 -27.71 21.45 -18.45
CA THR A 140 -27.32 21.20 -19.85
C THR A 140 -27.85 19.88 -20.40
N LEU A 141 -28.07 18.88 -19.54
CA LEU A 141 -28.37 17.51 -19.94
C LEU A 141 -29.87 17.20 -19.84
N SER A 142 -30.38 16.54 -20.87
CA SER A 142 -31.61 15.76 -20.75
C SER A 142 -31.37 14.46 -19.96
N ALA A 143 -32.46 13.82 -19.52
CA ALA A 143 -32.37 12.56 -18.76
C ALA A 143 -31.68 11.42 -19.55
N ASP A 144 -31.93 11.33 -20.85
CA ASP A 144 -31.33 10.29 -21.71
C ASP A 144 -29.83 10.54 -21.92
N GLU A 145 -29.41 11.80 -22.05
CA GLU A 145 -28.01 12.18 -22.21
C GLU A 145 -27.21 11.98 -20.92
N ASP A 146 -27.81 12.28 -19.77
CA ASP A 146 -27.22 11.99 -18.45
C ASP A 146 -27.01 10.49 -18.24
N ALA A 147 -27.99 9.66 -18.63
CA ALA A 147 -27.86 8.20 -18.56
C ALA A 147 -26.75 7.66 -19.47
N GLU A 148 -26.64 8.18 -20.70
CA GLU A 148 -25.57 7.79 -21.64
C GLU A 148 -24.19 8.23 -21.16
N LEU A 149 -24.06 9.42 -20.58
CA LEU A 149 -22.81 9.88 -19.98
C LEU A 149 -22.42 9.05 -18.76
N LEU A 150 -23.38 8.69 -17.91
CA LEU A 150 -23.13 7.78 -16.79
C LEU A 150 -22.60 6.43 -17.26
N ARG A 151 -23.16 5.87 -18.35
CA ARG A 151 -22.65 4.62 -18.95
C ARG A 151 -21.19 4.77 -19.41
N ARG A 152 -20.87 5.87 -20.10
CA ARG A 152 -19.49 6.15 -20.56
C ARG A 152 -18.53 6.36 -19.39
N TRP A 153 -18.98 7.02 -18.32
CA TRP A 153 -18.21 7.17 -17.08
C TRP A 153 -17.85 5.81 -16.51
N GLN A 154 -18.84 4.92 -16.36
CA GLN A 154 -18.63 3.57 -15.83
C GLN A 154 -17.69 2.74 -16.72
N GLU A 155 -17.82 2.86 -18.05
CA GLU A 155 -16.91 2.21 -19.00
C GLU A 155 -15.49 2.73 -18.90
N GLN A 156 -15.31 4.04 -18.73
CA GLN A 156 -14.00 4.66 -18.58
C GLN A 156 -13.31 4.22 -17.28
N ILE A 157 -14.03 4.22 -16.15
CA ILE A 157 -13.54 3.73 -14.86
C ILE A 157 -13.21 2.23 -14.94
N ALA A 158 -14.09 1.42 -15.54
CA ALA A 158 -13.84 -0.01 -15.73
C ALA A 158 -12.64 -0.30 -16.64
N SER A 159 -12.45 0.52 -17.69
CA SER A 159 -11.29 0.43 -18.58
C SER A 159 -9.99 0.79 -17.85
N ALA A 160 -9.99 1.84 -17.02
CA ALA A 160 -8.85 2.18 -16.18
C ALA A 160 -8.51 1.06 -15.18
N ALA A 161 -9.52 0.43 -14.58
CA ALA A 161 -9.33 -0.75 -13.73
C ALA A 161 -8.88 -2.01 -14.49
N SER A 162 -9.14 -2.08 -15.80
CA SER A 162 -8.82 -3.22 -16.68
C SER A 162 -7.56 -3.02 -17.50
N GLN A 163 -6.88 -1.86 -17.40
CA GLN A 163 -5.56 -1.72 -18.00
C GLN A 163 -4.69 -2.85 -17.45
N PRO A 164 -3.99 -3.61 -18.31
CA PRO A 164 -3.22 -4.75 -17.85
C PRO A 164 -2.16 -4.23 -16.88
N VAL A 165 -2.40 -4.49 -15.59
CA VAL A 165 -1.33 -4.48 -14.61
C VAL A 165 -0.29 -5.42 -15.22
N PRO A 166 0.94 -4.98 -15.49
CA PRO A 166 1.98 -5.88 -15.98
C PRO A 166 2.01 -7.11 -15.08
N SER A 167 2.26 -8.29 -15.66
CA SER A 167 2.36 -9.54 -14.90
C SER A 167 3.11 -9.28 -13.60
N PRO A 168 2.56 -9.66 -12.43
CA PRO A 168 3.12 -9.24 -11.15
C PRO A 168 4.58 -9.62 -11.10
N THR A 169 5.41 -8.60 -10.88
CA THR A 169 6.87 -8.72 -10.79
C THR A 169 7.25 -9.53 -9.56
N LEU A 170 8.53 -9.92 -9.44
CA LEU A 170 9.01 -10.54 -8.20
C LEU A 170 8.83 -9.58 -7.02
N THR A 171 9.04 -8.28 -7.23
CA THR A 171 8.80 -7.23 -6.23
C THR A 171 7.33 -7.19 -5.80
N ASP A 172 6.39 -7.30 -6.74
CA ASP A 172 4.95 -7.32 -6.43
C ASP A 172 4.56 -8.58 -5.65
N LEU A 173 5.07 -9.74 -6.06
CA LEU A 173 4.84 -11.00 -5.34
C LEU A 173 5.38 -10.91 -3.91
N ASN A 174 6.62 -10.46 -3.75
CA ASN A 174 7.23 -10.32 -2.42
C ASN A 174 6.43 -9.34 -1.56
N GLY A 175 6.00 -8.21 -2.13
CA GLY A 175 5.16 -7.26 -1.42
C GLY A 175 3.86 -7.86 -0.89
N ARG A 176 3.22 -8.75 -1.66
CA ARG A 176 2.02 -9.48 -1.21
C ARG A 176 2.32 -10.47 -0.09
N ILE A 177 3.46 -11.17 -0.16
CA ILE A 177 3.91 -12.10 0.89
C ILE A 177 4.07 -11.36 2.21
N HIS A 178 4.78 -10.24 2.20
CA HIS A 178 5.04 -9.45 3.41
C HIS A 178 3.78 -8.82 3.98
N ALA A 179 2.87 -8.32 3.14
CA ALA A 179 1.57 -7.83 3.60
C ALA A 179 0.76 -8.93 4.31
N TRP A 180 0.78 -10.16 3.78
CA TRP A 180 0.12 -11.30 4.41
C TRP A 180 0.79 -11.73 5.72
N LEU A 181 2.13 -11.67 5.79
CA LEU A 181 2.89 -11.92 7.02
C LEU A 181 2.56 -10.88 8.10
N ASP A 182 2.47 -9.60 7.72
CA ASP A 182 2.08 -8.51 8.61
C ASP A 182 0.67 -8.71 9.19
N GLU A 183 -0.30 -9.11 8.36
CA GLU A 183 -1.65 -9.45 8.84
C GLU A 183 -1.62 -10.62 9.84
N CYS A 184 -0.85 -11.68 9.56
CA CYS A 184 -0.72 -12.80 10.50
C CYS A 184 -0.09 -12.37 11.84
N LEU A 185 0.92 -11.49 11.81
CA LEU A 185 1.53 -10.94 13.01
C LEU A 185 0.55 -10.03 13.77
N LEU A 186 -0.25 -9.23 13.07
CA LEU A 186 -1.27 -8.39 13.68
C LEU A 186 -2.34 -9.24 14.38
N ARG A 187 -2.88 -10.27 13.72
CA ARG A 187 -3.83 -11.23 14.30
C ARG A 187 -3.28 -11.93 15.54
N HIS A 188 -1.99 -12.26 15.53
CA HIS A 188 -1.31 -12.77 16.71
C HIS A 188 -1.36 -11.78 17.88
N LEU A 189 -1.02 -10.50 17.63
CA LEU A 189 -1.02 -9.45 18.66
C LEU A 189 -2.43 -9.12 19.16
N GLU A 190 -3.43 -9.11 18.28
CA GLU A 190 -4.85 -8.96 18.64
C GLU A 190 -5.28 -10.07 19.61
N ALA A 191 -5.03 -11.34 19.27
CA ALA A 191 -5.36 -12.47 20.12
C ALA A 191 -4.58 -12.43 21.45
N LEU A 192 -3.29 -12.08 21.41
CA LEU A 192 -2.44 -12.00 22.59
C LEU A 192 -2.94 -10.92 23.57
N THR A 193 -3.32 -9.75 23.07
CA THR A 193 -3.84 -8.65 23.90
C THR A 193 -5.26 -8.92 24.40
N ALA A 194 -6.05 -9.71 23.67
CA ALA A 194 -7.33 -10.25 24.12
C ALA A 194 -7.21 -11.39 25.15
N LEU A 195 -5.99 -11.83 25.48
CA LEU A 195 -5.67 -12.99 26.33
C LEU A 195 -6.15 -14.34 25.76
N ASP A 196 -6.44 -14.38 24.46
CA ASP A 196 -6.66 -15.62 23.73
C ASP A 196 -5.30 -16.24 23.37
N LEU A 197 -4.75 -17.03 24.30
CA LEU A 197 -3.44 -17.65 24.13
C LEU A 197 -3.44 -18.73 23.04
N GLU A 198 -4.56 -19.43 22.82
CA GLU A 198 -4.63 -20.43 21.76
C GLU A 198 -4.63 -19.76 20.39
N GLY A 199 -5.49 -18.76 20.19
CA GLY A 199 -5.50 -17.95 18.97
C GLY A 199 -4.14 -17.31 18.70
N ALA A 200 -3.52 -16.73 19.73
CA ALA A 200 -2.20 -16.11 19.61
C ALA A 200 -1.14 -17.13 19.17
N LYS A 201 -1.10 -18.33 19.76
CA LYS A 201 -0.15 -19.39 19.38
C LYS A 201 -0.36 -19.90 17.96
N ASN A 202 -1.61 -20.05 17.54
CA ASN A 202 -1.94 -20.50 16.19
C ASN A 202 -1.51 -19.49 15.13
N TRP A 203 -1.83 -18.21 15.31
CA TRP A 203 -1.40 -17.15 14.41
C TRP A 203 0.12 -16.96 14.40
N TRP A 204 0.77 -17.04 15.57
CA TRP A 204 2.23 -16.98 15.66
C TRP A 204 2.91 -18.11 14.91
N ARG A 205 2.44 -19.35 15.08
CA ARG A 205 3.01 -20.51 14.37
C ARG A 205 2.88 -20.34 12.86
N LYS A 206 1.69 -19.97 12.40
CA LYS A 206 1.43 -19.71 10.99
C LYS A 206 2.35 -18.63 10.41
N PHE A 207 2.49 -17.51 11.12
CA PHE A 207 3.40 -16.43 10.76
C PHE A 207 4.88 -16.88 10.74
N ALA A 208 5.35 -17.52 11.82
CA ALA A 208 6.74 -17.89 12.00
C ALA A 208 7.18 -18.97 10.99
N ASP A 209 6.34 -19.97 10.76
CA ASP A 209 6.62 -21.05 9.80
C ASP A 209 6.69 -20.48 8.38
N ALA A 210 5.76 -19.59 8.00
CA ALA A 210 5.74 -18.96 6.69
C ALA A 210 6.93 -18.01 6.48
N LEU A 211 7.30 -17.19 7.47
CA LEU A 211 8.46 -16.30 7.39
C LEU A 211 9.78 -17.09 7.25
N ILE A 212 9.92 -18.20 7.97
CA ILE A 212 11.10 -19.07 7.84
C ILE A 212 11.12 -19.73 6.46
N ALA A 213 10.00 -20.26 5.97
CA ALA A 213 9.93 -20.89 4.65
C ALA A 213 10.23 -19.88 3.54
N HIS A 214 9.74 -18.65 3.66
CA HIS A 214 10.04 -17.55 2.76
C HIS A 214 11.54 -17.24 2.73
N ALA A 215 12.15 -16.96 3.88
CA ALA A 215 13.59 -16.68 3.97
C ALA A 215 14.46 -17.84 3.45
N GLN A 216 14.03 -19.10 3.66
CA GLN A 216 14.72 -20.27 3.11
C GLN A 216 14.69 -20.32 1.58
N VAL A 217 13.58 -19.94 0.94
CA VAL A 217 13.52 -19.83 -0.52
C VAL A 217 14.44 -18.72 -1.00
N GLU A 218 14.45 -17.58 -0.31
CA GLU A 218 15.37 -16.50 -0.66
C GLU A 218 16.82 -16.97 -0.57
N ASP A 219 17.23 -17.55 0.56
CA ASP A 219 18.59 -18.03 0.78
C ASP A 219 19.02 -19.10 -0.21
N SER A 220 18.12 -20.00 -0.60
CA SER A 220 18.46 -21.17 -1.43
C SER A 220 18.24 -20.99 -2.93
N VAL A 221 17.40 -20.02 -3.33
CA VAL A 221 16.99 -19.82 -4.73
C VAL A 221 17.29 -18.41 -5.21
N ALA A 222 16.74 -17.38 -4.56
CA ALA A 222 16.83 -16.01 -5.06
C ALA A 222 18.20 -15.37 -4.81
N LEU A 223 18.78 -15.57 -3.63
CA LEU A 223 20.04 -14.97 -3.21
C LEU A 223 21.22 -15.47 -4.06
N PRO A 224 21.34 -16.76 -4.42
CA PRO A 224 22.36 -17.22 -5.37
C PRO A 224 22.24 -16.53 -6.74
N VAL A 225 21.03 -16.30 -7.25
CA VAL A 225 20.81 -15.58 -8.52
C VAL A 225 21.27 -14.13 -8.39
N TYR A 226 20.86 -13.47 -7.30
CA TYR A 226 21.25 -12.10 -6.99
C TYR A 226 22.77 -11.94 -6.84
N GLU A 227 23.44 -12.85 -6.13
CA GLU A 227 24.88 -12.85 -5.93
C GLU A 227 25.66 -12.85 -7.24
N ARG A 228 25.19 -13.59 -8.25
CA ARG A 228 25.81 -13.63 -9.58
C ARG A 228 25.70 -12.29 -10.33
N LEU A 229 24.71 -11.45 -10.03
CA LEU A 229 24.55 -10.15 -10.69
C LEU A 229 25.72 -9.20 -10.36
N GLY A 230 26.31 -9.34 -9.17
CA GLY A 230 27.40 -8.49 -8.69
C GLY A 230 27.04 -7.00 -8.61
N ASN A 231 28.02 -6.16 -8.28
CA ASN A 231 27.89 -4.70 -8.23
C ASN A 231 26.65 -4.20 -7.45
N PHE A 232 26.58 -4.60 -6.18
CA PHE A 232 25.44 -4.26 -5.32
C PHE A 232 25.47 -2.79 -4.88
N PRO A 233 24.31 -2.11 -4.83
CA PRO A 233 24.22 -0.78 -4.24
C PRO A 233 24.53 -0.84 -2.73
N GLU A 234 24.74 0.33 -2.13
CA GLU A 234 24.91 0.44 -0.67
C GLU A 234 23.69 -0.14 0.06
N GLY A 235 23.94 -1.00 1.05
CA GLY A 235 22.87 -1.73 1.75
C GLY A 235 22.24 -2.88 0.96
N GLY A 236 22.77 -3.22 -0.22
CA GLY A 236 22.35 -4.39 -1.02
C GLY A 236 23.30 -5.57 -0.95
N GLN A 237 24.27 -5.58 -0.03
CA GLN A 237 25.26 -6.67 0.01
C GLN A 237 24.57 -7.99 0.41
N PRO A 238 24.83 -9.12 -0.30
CA PRO A 238 24.25 -10.43 0.03
C PRO A 238 24.47 -10.85 1.50
N SER A 239 25.63 -10.54 2.06
CA SER A 239 25.97 -10.81 3.46
C SER A 239 25.07 -10.08 4.47
N LEU A 240 24.42 -8.98 4.06
CA LEU A 240 23.50 -8.24 4.92
C LEU A 240 22.17 -8.98 5.07
N PHE A 241 21.64 -9.52 3.98
CA PHE A 241 20.42 -10.35 4.00
C PHE A 241 20.63 -11.62 4.84
N ASP A 242 21.74 -12.34 4.63
CA ASP A 242 22.10 -13.52 5.45
C ASP A 242 22.20 -13.17 6.96
N ALA A 243 22.78 -12.01 7.29
CA ALA A 243 22.85 -11.55 8.67
C ALA A 243 21.48 -11.18 9.25
N GLU A 244 20.62 -10.54 8.46
CA GLU A 244 19.23 -10.20 8.82
C GLU A 244 18.40 -11.47 9.04
N HIS A 245 18.44 -12.46 8.13
CA HIS A 245 17.76 -13.76 8.28
C HIS A 245 18.17 -14.49 9.55
N LYS A 246 19.47 -14.58 9.84
CA LYS A 246 19.97 -15.17 11.10
C LYS A 246 19.49 -14.40 12.33
N GLY A 247 19.36 -13.07 12.22
CA GLY A 247 18.79 -12.21 13.26
C GLY A 247 17.31 -12.51 13.51
N ILE A 248 16.52 -12.54 12.43
CA ILE A 248 15.08 -12.84 12.43
C ILE A 248 14.85 -14.22 13.05
N GLU A 249 15.55 -15.26 12.59
CA GLU A 249 15.40 -16.63 13.09
C GLU A 249 15.71 -16.73 14.61
N ARG A 250 16.74 -16.00 15.08
CA ARG A 250 17.07 -15.94 16.51
C ARG A 250 15.97 -15.25 17.34
N MET A 251 15.40 -14.16 16.83
CA MET A 251 14.32 -13.46 17.50
C MET A 251 13.03 -14.30 17.51
N LEU A 252 12.68 -14.94 16.38
CA LEU A 252 11.57 -15.88 16.27
C LEU A 252 11.67 -16.96 17.33
N ARG A 253 12.81 -17.66 17.43
CA ARG A 253 13.02 -18.69 18.47
C ARG A 253 12.79 -18.15 19.88
N SER A 254 13.33 -16.97 20.19
CA SER A 254 13.18 -16.36 21.51
C SER A 254 11.73 -15.98 21.82
N LEU A 255 11.00 -15.44 20.85
CA LEU A 255 9.60 -15.06 20.99
C LEU A 255 8.70 -16.29 21.09
N THR A 256 8.93 -17.32 20.27
CA THR A 256 8.24 -18.61 20.36
C THR A 256 8.39 -19.21 21.75
N GLN A 257 9.62 -19.30 22.28
CA GLN A 257 9.86 -19.85 23.61
C GLN A 257 9.11 -19.07 24.71
N ARG A 258 9.06 -17.74 24.59
CA ARG A 258 8.33 -16.88 25.54
C ARG A 258 6.83 -17.11 25.44
N LEU A 259 6.28 -17.13 24.23
CA LEU A 259 4.87 -17.37 23.97
C LEU A 259 4.43 -18.75 24.52
N GLU A 260 5.25 -19.78 24.30
CA GLU A 260 4.95 -21.12 24.80
C GLU A 260 5.02 -21.22 26.32
N SER A 261 5.82 -20.36 26.99
CA SER A 261 5.90 -20.29 28.45
C SER A 261 4.72 -19.55 29.12
N LEU A 262 3.78 -18.98 28.35
CA LEU A 262 2.58 -18.35 28.88
C LEU A 262 1.54 -19.41 29.24
N SER A 263 0.87 -19.22 30.39
CA SER A 263 -0.21 -20.09 30.86
C SER A 263 -1.46 -19.27 31.19
N PRO A 264 -2.67 -19.72 30.79
CA PRO A 264 -3.93 -19.11 31.22
C PRO A 264 -4.11 -19.07 32.75
N SER A 265 -3.50 -20.02 33.45
CA SER A 265 -3.59 -20.14 34.92
C SER A 265 -2.59 -19.26 35.67
N ASP A 266 -1.71 -18.54 34.97
CA ASP A 266 -0.71 -17.67 35.59
C ASP A 266 -1.37 -16.36 36.06
N PRO A 267 -1.39 -16.06 37.38
CA PRO A 267 -1.96 -14.82 37.90
C PRO A 267 -1.29 -13.55 37.35
N SER A 268 -0.06 -13.66 36.85
CA SER A 268 0.73 -12.57 36.27
C SER A 268 0.66 -12.49 34.74
N LEU A 269 -0.17 -13.31 34.08
CA LEU A 269 -0.24 -13.44 32.63
C LEU A 269 -0.31 -12.09 31.91
N ARG A 270 -1.27 -11.23 32.29
CA ARG A 270 -1.44 -9.89 31.68
C ARG A 270 -0.16 -9.07 31.74
N ARG A 271 0.52 -9.07 32.90
CA ARG A 271 1.77 -8.34 33.09
C ARG A 271 2.90 -8.90 32.23
N ARG A 272 3.00 -10.24 32.13
CA ARG A 272 3.99 -10.91 31.28
C ARG A 272 3.78 -10.61 29.80
N ILE A 273 2.53 -10.52 29.35
CA ILE A 273 2.17 -10.11 27.99
C ILE A 273 2.61 -8.67 27.72
N VAL A 274 2.22 -7.72 28.58
CA VAL A 274 2.60 -6.30 28.43
C VAL A 274 4.12 -6.14 28.30
N VAL A 275 4.90 -6.78 29.17
CA VAL A 275 6.37 -6.74 29.10
C VAL A 275 6.93 -7.40 27.83
N SER A 276 6.20 -8.35 27.23
CA SER A 276 6.61 -9.00 25.99
C SER A 276 6.31 -8.16 24.75
N LEU A 277 5.38 -7.21 24.81
CA LEU A 277 5.01 -6.35 23.67
C LEU A 277 6.20 -5.56 23.13
N ASP A 278 7.06 -5.02 24.00
CA ASP A 278 8.27 -4.31 23.57
C ASP A 278 9.18 -5.16 22.68
N ARG A 279 9.26 -6.48 22.96
CA ARG A 279 10.06 -7.40 22.15
C ARG A 279 9.43 -7.68 20.79
N TYR A 280 8.10 -7.77 20.73
CA TYR A 280 7.39 -7.87 19.45
C TYR A 280 7.56 -6.59 18.63
N MET A 281 7.57 -5.41 19.26
CA MET A 281 7.85 -4.15 18.56
C MET A 281 9.27 -4.12 18.02
N LEU A 282 10.28 -4.51 18.78
CA LEU A 282 11.66 -4.61 18.29
C LEU A 282 11.80 -5.58 17.12
N PHE A 283 11.16 -6.75 17.22
CA PHE A 283 11.17 -7.75 16.16
C PHE A 283 10.50 -7.24 14.89
N ARG A 284 9.41 -6.51 15.05
CA ARG A 284 8.68 -5.95 13.93
C ARG A 284 9.47 -4.88 13.18
N HIS A 285 10.15 -3.98 13.89
CA HIS A 285 11.05 -3.02 13.23
C HIS A 285 12.16 -3.73 12.44
N LEU A 286 12.69 -4.85 12.95
CA LEU A 286 13.68 -5.64 12.21
C LEU A 286 13.10 -6.18 10.88
N ILE A 287 11.89 -6.76 10.92
CA ILE A 287 11.21 -7.24 9.71
C ILE A 287 10.89 -6.11 8.75
N GLU A 288 10.46 -4.96 9.27
CA GLU A 288 10.19 -3.78 8.45
C GLU A 288 11.46 -3.40 7.69
N HIS A 289 12.59 -3.18 8.37
CA HIS A 289 13.85 -2.86 7.69
C HIS A 289 14.28 -3.90 6.65
N HIS A 290 14.05 -5.17 6.95
CA HIS A 290 14.35 -6.28 6.05
C HIS A 290 13.46 -6.28 4.79
N THR A 291 12.14 -6.21 4.98
CA THR A 291 11.13 -6.05 3.91
C THR A 291 11.45 -4.87 3.01
N LEU A 292 11.89 -3.76 3.62
CA LEU A 292 12.26 -2.55 2.91
C LEU A 292 13.50 -2.77 2.05
N ARG A 293 14.49 -3.52 2.52
CA ARG A 293 15.67 -3.83 1.73
C ARG A 293 15.31 -4.75 0.55
N GLU A 294 14.48 -5.74 0.79
CA GLU A 294 14.01 -6.64 -0.26
C GLU A 294 13.21 -5.92 -1.34
N GLN A 295 12.19 -5.16 -0.93
CA GLN A 295 11.29 -4.49 -1.86
C GLN A 295 11.99 -3.41 -2.68
N ASN A 296 13.03 -2.78 -2.15
CA ASN A 296 13.64 -1.63 -2.81
C ASN A 296 14.97 -1.91 -3.49
N ILE A 297 15.65 -2.99 -3.11
CA ILE A 297 16.97 -3.33 -3.62
C ILE A 297 16.98 -4.73 -4.21
N PHE A 298 16.64 -5.73 -3.41
CA PHE A 298 16.82 -7.13 -3.79
C PHE A 298 15.96 -7.51 -5.00
N TYR A 299 14.64 -7.42 -4.85
CA TYR A 299 13.69 -7.82 -5.89
C TYR A 299 13.65 -6.87 -7.09
N PRO A 300 13.75 -5.54 -6.95
CA PRO A 300 13.83 -4.66 -8.11
C PRO A 300 15.04 -4.93 -9.00
N LEU A 301 16.20 -5.25 -8.42
CA LEU A 301 17.37 -5.63 -9.20
C LEU A 301 17.20 -6.98 -9.90
N LEU A 302 16.53 -7.93 -9.26
CA LEU A 302 16.15 -9.19 -9.91
C LEU A 302 15.18 -8.93 -11.06
N ASP A 303 14.16 -8.10 -10.83
CA ASP A 303 13.17 -7.72 -11.84
C ASP A 303 13.81 -7.02 -13.06
N GLU A 304 14.80 -6.17 -12.83
CA GLU A 304 15.49 -5.45 -13.88
C GLU A 304 16.47 -6.34 -14.66
N LYS A 305 17.26 -7.17 -13.98
CA LYS A 305 18.48 -7.77 -14.55
C LYS A 305 18.38 -9.25 -14.88
N VAL A 306 17.38 -9.94 -14.36
CA VAL A 306 17.21 -11.40 -14.54
C VAL A 306 16.28 -11.68 -15.72
N ASP A 307 16.51 -12.79 -16.43
CA ASP A 307 15.64 -13.23 -17.52
C ASP A 307 14.30 -13.80 -17.00
N ASP A 308 13.36 -13.99 -17.92
CA ASP A 308 12.00 -14.41 -17.56
C ASP A 308 11.94 -15.86 -17.04
N ASP A 309 12.84 -16.74 -17.46
CA ASP A 309 12.87 -18.13 -17.01
C ASP A 309 13.32 -18.23 -15.54
N GLU A 310 14.37 -17.50 -15.17
CA GLU A 310 14.84 -17.43 -13.79
C GLU A 310 13.84 -16.68 -12.88
N LYS A 311 13.17 -15.64 -13.38
CA LYS A 311 12.07 -14.98 -12.66
C LYS A 311 10.92 -15.94 -12.37
N GLU A 312 10.45 -16.69 -13.36
CA GLU A 312 9.37 -17.65 -13.15
C GLU A 312 9.79 -18.80 -12.22
N HIS A 313 11.07 -19.20 -12.22
CA HIS A 313 11.58 -20.16 -11.26
C HIS A 313 11.54 -19.63 -9.81
N ILE A 314 12.04 -18.41 -9.57
CA ILE A 314 12.01 -17.77 -8.25
C ILE A 314 10.57 -17.59 -7.78
N LYS A 315 9.69 -17.10 -8.66
CA LYS A 315 8.27 -16.91 -8.39
C LYS A 315 7.57 -18.20 -7.99
N ALA A 316 7.80 -19.29 -8.71
CA ALA A 316 7.23 -20.60 -8.39
C ALA A 316 7.74 -21.13 -7.05
N ALA A 317 9.03 -20.94 -6.75
CA ALA A 317 9.61 -21.34 -5.46
C ALA A 317 8.96 -20.57 -4.30
N LEU A 318 8.87 -19.24 -4.41
CA LEU A 318 8.23 -18.36 -3.42
C LEU A 318 6.77 -18.75 -3.18
N GLN A 319 6.00 -18.97 -4.25
CA GLN A 319 4.60 -19.38 -4.14
C GLN A 319 4.43 -20.75 -3.47
N SER A 320 5.34 -21.70 -3.72
CA SER A 320 5.26 -23.04 -3.13
C SER A 320 5.56 -23.08 -1.64
N ALA A 321 6.34 -22.12 -1.14
CA ALA A 321 6.72 -22.03 0.27
C ALA A 321 5.60 -21.47 1.16
N LEU A 322 4.60 -20.83 0.57
CA LEU A 322 3.51 -20.18 1.30
C LEU A 322 2.37 -21.15 1.57
N PRO A 323 1.63 -20.95 2.67
CA PRO A 323 0.50 -21.80 2.98
C PRO A 323 -0.66 -21.60 1.97
N PRO A 324 -1.56 -22.60 1.83
CA PRO A 324 -2.63 -22.57 0.82
C PRO A 324 -3.59 -21.39 0.90
N ASP A 325 -3.69 -20.73 2.05
CA ASP A 325 -4.56 -19.59 2.29
C ASP A 325 -3.91 -18.23 1.95
N PHE A 326 -2.65 -18.21 1.53
CA PHE A 326 -2.05 -17.05 0.86
C PHE A 326 -2.66 -16.78 -0.52
N ALA A 327 -3.13 -17.84 -1.21
CA ALA A 327 -3.65 -17.75 -2.58
C ALA A 327 -5.12 -17.30 -2.67
N ARG A 328 -5.82 -17.13 -1.53
CA ARG A 328 -7.23 -16.75 -1.44
C ARG A 328 -7.41 -15.26 -1.19
#